data_AF-A0A146LB53-F1
#
_entry.id   AF-A0A146LB53-F1
#
_cell.length_a   1.000
_cell.length_b   1.000
_cell.length_c   1.000
_cell.angle_alpha   90.00
_cell.angle_beta   90.00
_cell.angle_gamma   90.00
#
_symmetry.space_group_name_H-M   'P 1'
#
loop_
_entity.id
_entity.type
_entity.pdbx_description
1 polymer ?
#
loop_
_entity_poly.entity_id
_entity_poly.type
_entity_poly.pdbx_seq_one_letter_code
_entity_poly.pdbx_strand_id
1 'polypeptide(L)'
;NEIHQAAKETVALAEARFISQKHEWEFDNAWQEMLNHATTKVTEAEYQKSESGREHQKRATLFNLAEQRVATLESKLKRNIIKARPYFEEKEVCQGQLDAQKMRIDQIQGELSKAKSDYAASLKRLEIISEEIHNQRRNKSGRVSPSPPVGPREPGVGAEINSFCKEESHPLEKAVGDSERKEDGDCDGSAGVTSWDIEREMERADLRSLGSVSMATSSALSDADDLDIDPIEEVSPCSFCQ
;
A
#
# COMPACT_ATOMS: atom_id res chain seq x y z
N ASN A 1 16.90 13.19 3.14
CA ASN A 1 18.07 13.81 3.80
C ASN A 1 17.93 15.31 4.03
N GLU A 2 17.27 16.04 3.14
CA GLU A 2 17.07 17.49 3.23
C GLU A 2 16.30 17.93 4.50
N ILE A 3 15.32 17.14 4.93
CA ILE A 3 14.51 17.42 6.14
C ILE A 3 15.37 17.45 7.41
N HIS A 4 16.30 16.49 7.55
CA HIS A 4 17.22 16.45 8.68
C HIS A 4 18.17 17.66 8.68
N GLN A 5 18.69 17.99 7.50
CA GLN A 5 19.57 19.14 7.32
C GLN A 5 18.86 20.46 7.68
N ALA A 6 17.62 20.65 7.21
CA ALA A 6 16.79 21.80 7.54
C ALA A 6 16.44 21.89 9.04
N ALA A 7 16.20 20.75 9.70
CA ALA A 7 15.96 20.71 11.14
C ALA A 7 17.21 21.15 11.93
N LYS A 8 18.41 20.68 11.53
CA LYS A 8 19.68 21.10 12.12
C LYS A 8 19.95 22.59 11.92
N GLU A 9 19.69 23.10 10.72
CA GLU A 9 19.81 24.53 10.42
C GLU A 9 18.84 25.37 11.25
N THR A 10 17.63 24.86 11.52
CA THR A 10 16.65 25.53 12.38
C THR A 10 17.16 25.67 13.82
N VAL A 11 17.78 24.62 14.38
CA VAL A 11 18.40 24.67 15.71
C VAL A 11 19.60 25.63 15.71
N ALA A 12 20.48 25.53 14.71
CA ALA A 12 21.66 26.39 14.62
C ALA A 12 21.30 27.88 14.49
N LEU A 13 20.24 28.21 13.73
CA LEU A 13 19.74 29.58 13.61
C LEU A 13 19.10 30.08 14.91
N ALA A 14 18.39 29.21 15.65
CA ALA A 14 17.82 29.55 16.94
C ALA A 14 18.91 29.84 17.99
N GLU A 15 19.96 29.02 18.04
CA GLU A 15 21.12 29.20 18.92
C GLU A 15 21.91 30.48 18.57
N ALA A 16 22.20 30.70 17.28
CA ALA A 16 22.93 31.88 16.83
C ALA A 16 22.19 33.19 17.17
N ARG A 17 20.86 33.20 16.99
CA ARG A 17 20.02 34.34 17.31
C ARG A 17 20.05 34.66 18.81
N PHE A 18 20.01 33.65 19.68
CA PHE A 18 20.09 33.83 21.13
C PHE A 18 21.45 34.37 21.58
N ILE A 19 22.55 33.83 21.04
CA ILE A 19 23.91 34.31 21.36
C ILE A 19 24.06 35.78 20.95
N SER A 20 23.48 36.18 19.81
CA SER A 20 23.54 37.57 19.32
C SER A 20 22.70 38.57 20.14
N GLN A 21 21.58 38.13 20.72
CA GLN A 21 20.63 38.98 21.47
C GLN A 21 20.67 38.75 22.99
N LYS A 22 21.78 38.17 23.48
CA LYS A 22 21.98 37.78 24.90
C LYS A 22 21.80 38.91 25.93
N HIS A 23 21.87 40.16 25.50
CA HIS A 23 21.73 41.37 26.31
C HIS A 23 20.29 41.91 26.35
N GLU A 24 19.42 41.41 25.48
CA GLU A 24 18.02 41.80 25.33
C GLU A 24 17.06 40.67 25.72
N TRP A 25 17.50 39.41 25.59
CA TRP A 25 16.68 38.23 25.87
C TRP A 25 17.18 37.49 27.12
N GLU A 26 16.33 37.39 28.15
CA GLU A 26 16.56 36.47 29.26
C GLU A 26 16.22 35.04 28.79
N PHE A 27 16.95 34.06 29.31
CA PHE A 27 16.64 32.64 29.08
C PHE A 27 15.35 32.29 29.83
N ASP A 28 14.20 32.57 29.21
CA ASP A 28 12.88 32.34 29.77
C ASP A 28 12.37 30.91 29.51
N ASN A 29 11.29 30.53 30.19
CA ASN A 29 10.70 29.19 30.02
C ASN A 29 10.21 28.95 28.58
N ALA A 30 9.73 29.98 27.88
CA ALA A 30 9.20 29.85 26.52
C ALA A 30 10.31 29.57 25.49
N TRP A 31 11.48 30.18 25.65
CA TRP A 31 12.64 29.95 24.79
C TRP A 31 13.28 28.58 25.06
N GLN A 32 13.35 28.17 26.33
CA GLN A 32 13.79 26.82 26.69
C GLN A 32 12.87 25.75 26.08
N GLU A 33 11.55 25.94 26.12
CA GLU A 33 10.59 25.05 25.46
C GLU A 33 10.75 25.03 23.93
N MET A 34 10.98 26.19 23.31
CA MET A 34 11.24 26.28 21.87
C MET A 34 12.47 25.45 21.46
N LEU A 35 13.56 25.56 22.21
CA LEU A 35 14.82 24.85 21.91
C LEU A 35 14.69 23.35 22.17
N ASN A 36 13.98 22.94 23.23
CA ASN A 36 13.64 21.54 23.48
C ASN A 36 12.85 20.95 22.31
N HIS A 37 11.80 21.65 21.83
CA HIS A 37 11.01 21.19 20.68
C HIS A 37 11.82 21.09 19.39
N ALA A 38 12.67 22.09 19.13
CA ALA A 38 13.56 22.07 17.97
C ALA A 38 14.54 20.89 18.04
N THR A 39 15.08 20.60 19.24
CA THR A 39 15.97 19.46 19.48
C THR A 39 15.25 18.12 19.29
N THR A 40 14.05 17.96 19.84
CA THR A 40 13.22 16.77 19.63
C THR A 40 12.92 16.54 18.14
N LYS A 41 12.67 17.62 17.38
CA LYS A 41 12.47 17.53 15.93
C LYS A 41 13.72 17.10 15.17
N VAL A 42 14.91 17.54 15.59
CA VAL A 42 16.17 17.07 15.00
C VAL A 42 16.37 15.59 15.28
N THR A 43 16.13 15.14 16.52
CA THR A 43 16.26 13.71 16.87
C THR A 43 15.25 12.85 16.11
N GLU A 44 14.02 13.32 15.94
CA GLU A 44 12.99 12.63 15.16
C GLU A 44 13.36 12.58 13.67
N ALA A 45 13.89 13.68 13.12
CA ALA A 45 14.36 13.71 11.74
C ALA A 45 15.58 12.79 11.50
N GLU A 46 16.47 12.64 12.49
CA GLU A 46 17.56 11.63 12.45
C GLU A 46 17.01 10.22 12.45
N TYR A 47 16.06 9.94 13.34
CA TYR A 47 15.42 8.64 13.44
C TYR A 47 14.72 8.26 12.11
N GLN A 48 13.90 9.17 11.56
CA GLN A 48 13.22 8.95 10.28
C GLN A 48 14.19 8.77 9.12
N LYS A 49 15.30 9.51 9.10
CA LYS A 49 16.37 9.34 8.11
C LYS A 49 17.01 7.94 8.21
N SER A 50 17.30 7.49 9.44
CA SER A 50 17.88 6.18 9.69
C SER A 50 16.92 5.06 9.24
N GLU A 51 15.65 5.16 9.62
CA GLU A 51 14.62 4.18 9.25
C GLU A 51 14.38 4.13 7.74
N SER A 52 14.30 5.30 7.09
CA SER A 52 14.20 5.37 5.63
C SER A 52 15.42 4.76 4.93
N GLY A 53 16.63 4.97 5.48
CA GLY A 53 17.85 4.35 4.97
C GLY A 53 17.83 2.82 5.08
N ARG A 54 17.38 2.30 6.23
CA ARG A 54 17.23 0.86 6.47
C ARG A 54 16.20 0.25 5.52
N GLU A 55 15.04 0.88 5.36
CA GLU A 55 14.00 0.41 4.45
C GLU A 55 14.46 0.47 2.98
N HIS A 56 15.14 1.55 2.57
CA HIS A 56 15.71 1.66 1.25
C HIS A 56 16.70 0.51 0.98
N GLN A 57 17.61 0.23 1.91
CA GLN A 57 18.55 -0.87 1.79
C GLN A 57 17.83 -2.21 1.67
N LYS A 58 16.80 -2.46 2.48
CA LYS A 58 15.97 -3.68 2.40
C LYS A 58 15.29 -3.83 1.03
N ARG A 59 14.69 -2.76 0.52
CA ARG A 59 14.03 -2.78 -0.80
C ARG A 59 15.06 -2.98 -1.92
N ALA A 60 16.22 -2.36 -1.82
CA ALA A 60 17.30 -2.49 -2.79
C ALA A 60 17.87 -3.91 -2.85
N THR A 61 18.06 -4.58 -1.70
CA THR A 61 18.52 -5.97 -1.67
C THR A 61 17.50 -6.92 -2.29
N LEU A 62 16.21 -6.73 -2.01
CA LEU A 62 15.13 -7.51 -2.63
C LEU A 62 15.05 -7.29 -4.15
N PHE A 63 15.16 -6.04 -4.59
CA PHE A 63 15.20 -5.70 -6.01
C PHE A 63 16.37 -6.40 -6.72
N ASN A 64 17.58 -6.32 -6.15
CA ASN A 64 18.76 -6.97 -6.72
C ASN A 64 18.62 -8.50 -6.75
N LEU A 65 18.01 -9.11 -5.72
CA LEU A 65 17.74 -10.54 -5.70
C LEU A 65 16.76 -10.95 -6.79
N ALA A 66 15.68 -10.19 -6.99
CA ALA A 66 14.71 -10.41 -8.04
C ALA A 66 15.36 -10.28 -9.43
N GLU A 67 16.14 -9.23 -9.67
CA GLU A 67 16.88 -9.00 -10.92
C GLU A 67 17.84 -10.14 -11.25
N GLN A 68 18.65 -10.59 -10.29
CA GLN A 68 19.53 -11.74 -10.47
C GLN A 68 18.74 -13.00 -10.84
N ARG A 69 17.54 -13.17 -10.26
CA ARG A 69 16.70 -14.32 -10.55
C ARG A 69 16.09 -14.24 -11.94
N VAL A 70 15.60 -13.08 -12.35
CA VAL A 70 15.12 -12.82 -13.72
C VAL A 70 16.24 -13.11 -14.72
N ALA A 71 17.44 -12.58 -14.52
CA ALA A 71 18.59 -12.84 -15.39
C ALA A 71 18.96 -14.35 -15.46
N THR A 72 18.89 -15.05 -14.33
CA THR A 72 19.13 -16.50 -14.27
C THR A 72 18.07 -17.28 -15.04
N LEU A 73 16.79 -16.90 -14.93
CA LEU A 73 15.70 -17.56 -15.65
C LEU A 73 15.73 -17.22 -17.14
N GLU A 74 16.03 -15.97 -17.50
CA GLU A 74 16.14 -15.52 -18.88
C GLU A 74 17.23 -16.28 -19.62
N SER A 75 18.42 -16.38 -19.04
CA SER A 75 19.52 -17.14 -19.64
C SER A 75 19.19 -18.62 -19.86
N LYS A 76 18.49 -19.26 -18.90
CA LYS A 76 18.07 -20.67 -19.00
C LYS A 76 16.94 -20.89 -20.01
N LEU A 77 15.99 -19.96 -20.12
CA LEU A 77 14.75 -20.12 -20.87
C LEU A 77 14.68 -19.28 -22.15
N LYS A 78 15.79 -18.65 -22.56
CA LYS A 78 15.87 -17.67 -23.66
C LYS A 78 15.08 -18.06 -24.91
N ARG A 79 15.26 -19.29 -25.42
CA ARG A 79 14.56 -19.77 -26.63
C ARG A 79 13.05 -19.90 -26.43
N ASN A 80 12.60 -20.34 -25.26
CA ASN A 80 11.18 -20.48 -24.96
C ASN A 80 10.53 -19.11 -24.78
N ILE A 81 11.21 -18.16 -24.13
CA ILE A 81 10.75 -16.77 -23.98
C ILE A 81 10.52 -16.13 -25.35
N ILE A 82 11.46 -16.29 -26.30
CA ILE A 82 11.30 -15.75 -27.65
C ILE A 82 10.08 -16.35 -28.35
N LYS A 83 9.86 -17.66 -28.25
CA LYS A 83 8.71 -18.34 -28.87
C LYS A 83 7.38 -17.96 -28.24
N ALA A 84 7.34 -17.76 -26.92
CA ALA A 84 6.13 -17.44 -26.18
C ALA A 84 5.82 -15.94 -26.15
N ARG A 85 6.76 -15.06 -26.50
CA ARG A 85 6.60 -13.60 -26.52
C ARG A 85 5.30 -13.12 -27.21
N PRO A 86 4.97 -13.54 -28.46
CA PRO A 86 3.74 -13.06 -29.11
C PRO A 86 2.46 -13.42 -28.35
N TYR A 87 2.45 -14.55 -27.64
CA TYR A 87 1.31 -14.92 -26.79
C TYR A 87 1.16 -13.97 -25.60
N PHE A 88 2.26 -13.62 -24.92
CA PHE A 88 2.20 -12.73 -23.75
C PHE A 88 1.89 -11.28 -24.14
N GLU A 89 2.37 -10.82 -25.29
CA GLU A 89 2.02 -9.51 -25.86
C GLU A 89 0.51 -9.44 -26.16
N GLU A 90 -0.05 -10.44 -26.85
CA GLU A 90 -1.49 -10.48 -27.12
C GLU A 90 -2.33 -10.64 -25.84
N LYS A 91 -1.84 -11.44 -24.87
CA LYS A 91 -2.47 -11.57 -23.55
C LYS A 91 -2.53 -10.24 -22.81
N GLU A 92 -1.48 -9.42 -22.88
CA GLU A 92 -1.46 -8.08 -22.27
C GLU A 92 -2.51 -7.16 -22.90
N VAL A 93 -2.62 -7.18 -24.24
CA VAL A 93 -3.65 -6.42 -24.96
C VAL A 93 -5.06 -6.86 -24.54
N CYS A 94 -5.33 -8.16 -24.54
CA CYS A 94 -6.62 -8.71 -24.13
C CYS A 94 -6.94 -8.37 -22.66
N GLN A 95 -5.95 -8.48 -21.78
CA GLN A 95 -6.11 -8.13 -20.36
C GLN A 95 -6.43 -6.65 -20.20
N GLY A 96 -5.71 -5.75 -20.89
CA GLY A 96 -5.99 -4.32 -20.86
C GLY A 96 -7.40 -3.98 -21.36
N GLN A 97 -7.89 -4.68 -22.38
CA GLN A 97 -9.27 -4.53 -22.84
C GLN A 97 -10.29 -4.99 -21.79
N LEU A 98 -10.05 -6.12 -21.13
CA LEU A 98 -10.92 -6.61 -20.05
C LEU A 98 -10.94 -5.65 -18.86
N ASP A 99 -9.78 -5.12 -18.46
CA ASP A 99 -9.66 -4.16 -17.36
C ASP A 99 -10.41 -2.86 -17.70
N ALA A 100 -10.31 -2.36 -18.94
CA ALA A 100 -11.07 -1.21 -19.39
C ALA A 100 -12.60 -1.45 -19.37
N GLN A 101 -13.05 -2.62 -19.80
CA GLN A 101 -14.47 -2.98 -19.73
C GLN A 101 -14.95 -3.11 -18.28
N LYS A 102 -14.12 -3.70 -17.40
CA LYS A 102 -14.42 -3.80 -15.97
C LYS A 102 -14.57 -2.41 -15.35
N MET A 103 -13.62 -1.51 -15.59
CA MET A 103 -13.70 -0.12 -15.13
C MET A 103 -14.98 0.58 -15.62
N ARG A 104 -15.37 0.35 -16.88
CA ARG A 104 -16.61 0.90 -17.45
C ARG A 104 -17.85 0.34 -16.77
N ILE A 105 -17.87 -0.97 -16.50
CA ILE A 105 -18.97 -1.61 -15.77
C ILE A 105 -19.07 -1.00 -14.38
N ASP A 106 -17.96 -0.90 -13.65
CA ASP A 106 -17.92 -0.34 -12.30
C ASP A 106 -18.43 1.12 -12.28
N GLN A 107 -18.04 1.92 -13.28
CA GLN A 107 -18.55 3.29 -13.46
C GLN A 107 -20.08 3.30 -13.65
N ILE A 108 -20.59 2.53 -14.61
CA ILE A 108 -22.03 2.49 -14.93
C ILE A 108 -22.83 1.96 -13.73
N GLN A 109 -22.30 0.96 -13.01
CA GLN A 109 -22.92 0.45 -11.79
C GLN A 109 -22.98 1.53 -10.71
N GLY A 110 -21.91 2.32 -10.54
CA GLY A 110 -21.89 3.48 -9.64
C GLY A 110 -22.94 4.53 -10.01
N GLU A 111 -23.00 4.91 -11.28
CA GLU A 111 -24.00 5.86 -11.81
C GLU A 111 -25.44 5.34 -11.63
N LEU A 112 -25.67 4.06 -11.91
CA LEU A 112 -26.98 3.42 -11.73
C LEU A 112 -27.39 3.39 -10.26
N SER A 113 -26.46 3.05 -9.36
CA SER A 113 -26.71 3.06 -7.91
C SER A 113 -27.11 4.47 -7.44
N LYS A 114 -26.39 5.50 -7.91
CA LYS A 114 -26.72 6.91 -7.64
C LYS A 114 -28.11 7.27 -8.16
N ALA A 115 -28.41 6.97 -9.41
CA ALA A 115 -29.72 7.27 -10.00
C ALA A 115 -30.87 6.57 -9.26
N LYS A 116 -30.68 5.31 -8.83
CA LYS A 116 -31.66 4.60 -7.98
C LYS A 116 -31.83 5.28 -6.62
N SER A 117 -30.75 5.72 -6.00
CA SER A 117 -30.79 6.46 -4.74
C SER A 117 -31.56 7.79 -4.90
N ASP A 118 -31.27 8.54 -5.97
CA ASP A 118 -31.93 9.81 -6.28
C ASP A 118 -33.44 9.62 -6.55
N TYR A 119 -33.81 8.55 -7.26
CA TYR A 119 -35.21 8.19 -7.49
C TYR A 119 -35.93 7.82 -6.20
N ALA A 120 -35.32 6.96 -5.37
CA ALA A 120 -35.87 6.59 -4.07
C ALA A 120 -36.04 7.81 -3.14
N ALA A 121 -35.06 8.71 -3.13
CA ALA A 121 -35.14 9.97 -2.38
C ALA A 121 -36.28 10.86 -2.88
N SER A 122 -36.49 10.93 -4.20
CA SER A 122 -37.59 11.69 -4.80
C SER A 122 -38.96 11.12 -4.43
N LEU A 123 -39.13 9.79 -4.49
CA LEU A 123 -40.36 9.12 -4.04
C LEU A 123 -40.65 9.37 -2.56
N LYS A 124 -39.63 9.23 -1.70
CA LYS A 124 -39.75 9.54 -0.28
C LYS A 124 -40.13 11.00 -0.04
N ARG A 125 -39.61 11.93 -0.84
CA ARG A 125 -39.98 13.35 -0.76
C ARG A 125 -41.44 13.58 -1.14
N LEU A 126 -41.94 12.89 -2.17
CA LEU A 126 -43.36 12.95 -2.54
C LEU A 126 -44.27 12.36 -1.47
N GLU A 127 -43.86 11.24 -0.86
CA GLU A 127 -44.54 10.64 0.28
C GLU A 127 -44.65 11.62 1.45
N ILE A 128 -43.53 12.25 1.86
CA ILE A 128 -43.51 13.27 2.91
C ILE A 128 -44.46 14.43 2.60
N ILE A 129 -44.43 14.96 1.37
CA ILE A 129 -45.31 16.06 0.96
C ILE A 129 -46.78 15.63 1.03
N SER A 130 -47.08 14.41 0.56
CA SER A 130 -48.43 13.84 0.58
C SER A 130 -48.95 13.72 2.02
N GLU A 131 -48.18 13.09 2.90
CA GLU A 131 -48.50 12.92 4.32
C GLU A 131 -48.70 14.27 5.02
N GLU A 132 -47.85 15.25 4.74
CA GLU A 132 -47.96 16.59 5.29
C GLU A 132 -49.26 17.29 4.85
N ILE A 133 -49.62 17.23 3.57
CA ILE A 133 -50.89 17.78 3.07
C ILE A 133 -52.07 17.10 3.76
N HIS A 134 -52.04 15.77 3.90
CA HIS A 134 -53.09 15.00 4.59
C HIS A 134 -53.20 15.39 6.07
N ASN A 135 -52.07 15.52 6.77
CA ASN A 135 -52.01 15.93 8.17
C ASN A 135 -52.53 17.36 8.36
N GLN A 136 -52.14 18.31 7.49
CA GLN A 136 -52.65 19.68 7.54
C GLN A 136 -54.16 19.74 7.34
N ARG A 137 -54.72 18.97 6.40
CA ARG A 137 -56.18 18.89 6.18
C ARG A 137 -56.88 18.30 7.39
N ARG A 138 -56.34 17.24 8.00
CA ARG A 138 -56.87 16.65 9.25
C ARG A 138 -56.86 17.65 10.41
N ASN A 139 -55.81 18.45 10.53
CA ASN A 139 -55.67 19.42 11.61
C ASN A 139 -56.52 20.69 11.39
N LYS A 140 -56.71 21.13 10.13
CA LYS A 140 -57.56 22.28 9.76
C LYS A 140 -59.05 21.92 9.77
N SER A 141 -59.42 20.72 9.34
CA SER A 141 -60.77 20.18 9.41
C SER A 141 -61.00 19.52 10.79
N GLY A 142 -60.97 20.34 11.84
CA GLY A 142 -61.26 19.86 13.18
C GLY A 142 -62.61 19.13 13.24
N ARG A 143 -62.58 17.83 13.56
CA ARG A 143 -63.72 16.98 13.97
C ARG A 143 -64.72 16.50 12.90
N VAL A 144 -64.29 16.13 11.70
CA VAL A 144 -65.09 15.20 10.86
C VAL A 144 -64.21 14.07 10.35
N SER A 145 -64.62 12.84 10.65
CA SER A 145 -63.95 11.58 10.30
C SER A 145 -63.50 11.51 8.83
N PRO A 146 -62.42 10.78 8.51
CA PRO A 146 -61.86 10.72 7.17
C PRO A 146 -62.79 9.92 6.26
N SER A 147 -63.66 10.61 5.52
CA SER A 147 -64.32 10.00 4.36
C SER A 147 -63.32 10.00 3.19
N PRO A 148 -63.02 8.85 2.55
CA PRO A 148 -62.32 8.82 1.27
C PRO A 148 -63.10 9.66 0.24
N PRO A 149 -62.45 10.25 -0.78
CA PRO A 149 -63.17 10.96 -1.84
C PRO A 149 -64.12 9.99 -2.54
N VAL A 150 -65.41 10.11 -2.25
CA VAL A 150 -66.49 9.37 -2.91
C VAL A 150 -66.79 10.08 -4.22
N GLY A 151 -65.95 9.80 -5.22
CA GLY A 151 -66.24 10.04 -6.63
C GLY A 151 -65.92 8.75 -7.39
N PRO A 152 -66.70 8.39 -8.44
CA PRO A 152 -66.37 7.22 -9.25
C PRO A 152 -64.93 7.34 -9.74
N ARG A 153 -64.07 6.38 -9.37
CA ARG A 153 -62.72 6.32 -9.92
C ARG A 153 -62.87 5.95 -11.38
N GLU A 154 -62.49 6.87 -12.26
CA GLU A 154 -62.40 6.56 -13.67
C GLU A 154 -61.40 5.41 -13.88
N PRO A 155 -61.67 4.49 -14.83
CA PRO A 155 -60.75 3.41 -15.16
C PRO A 155 -59.33 3.95 -15.37
N GLY A 156 -58.37 3.39 -14.63
CA GLY A 156 -56.96 3.80 -14.74
C GLY A 156 -56.42 3.56 -16.14
N VAL A 157 -55.68 4.52 -16.67
CA VAL A 157 -55.05 4.44 -17.99
C VAL A 157 -53.77 3.60 -17.89
N GLY A 158 -53.61 2.54 -18.70
CA GLY A 158 -52.33 1.84 -18.90
C GLY A 158 -52.30 0.32 -18.66
N ALA A 159 -53.35 -0.43 -19.03
CA ALA A 159 -53.39 -1.90 -18.90
C ALA A 159 -53.43 -2.65 -20.25
N GLU A 160 -53.05 -2.01 -21.36
CA GLU A 160 -53.18 -2.57 -22.71
C GLU A 160 -51.87 -3.08 -23.34
N ILE A 161 -50.81 -3.34 -22.57
CA ILE A 161 -49.60 -3.99 -23.07
C ILE A 161 -49.35 -5.35 -22.42
N ASN A 162 -50.16 -6.35 -22.77
CA ASN A 162 -49.65 -7.72 -22.92
C ASN A 162 -50.61 -8.60 -23.75
N SER A 163 -50.33 -8.78 -25.05
CA SER A 163 -51.05 -9.77 -25.90
C SER A 163 -50.14 -10.48 -26.89
N PHE A 164 -48.87 -10.68 -26.57
CA PHE A 164 -48.01 -11.65 -27.29
C PHE A 164 -46.98 -12.28 -26.36
N CYS A 165 -47.32 -13.44 -25.79
CA CYS A 165 -46.38 -14.53 -25.57
C CYS A 165 -47.19 -15.83 -25.50
N LYS A 166 -47.15 -16.59 -26.60
CA LYS A 166 -47.65 -17.97 -26.65
C LYS A 166 -46.86 -18.80 -25.63
N GLU A 167 -47.59 -19.44 -24.73
CA GLU A 167 -47.12 -20.58 -23.96
C GLU A 167 -46.88 -21.74 -24.93
N GLU A 168 -45.62 -22.13 -25.10
CA GLU A 168 -45.29 -23.52 -25.43
C GLU A 168 -44.79 -24.21 -24.16
N SER A 169 -45.51 -25.27 -23.82
CA SER A 169 -45.30 -26.20 -22.73
C SER A 169 -44.00 -26.99 -22.89
N HIS A 170 -43.15 -26.99 -21.87
CA HIS A 170 -42.13 -28.01 -21.67
C HIS A 170 -42.21 -28.56 -20.23
N PRO A 171 -42.55 -29.84 -20.02
CA PRO A 171 -42.65 -30.43 -18.69
C PRO A 171 -41.28 -30.71 -18.07
N LEU A 172 -41.19 -30.42 -16.78
CA LEU A 172 -40.10 -30.76 -15.87
C LEU A 172 -40.30 -32.21 -15.39
N GLU A 173 -39.43 -33.15 -15.77
CA GLU A 173 -39.33 -34.45 -15.11
C GLU A 173 -38.14 -34.45 -14.13
N LYS A 174 -38.47 -34.69 -12.85
CA LYS A 174 -37.54 -35.13 -11.81
C LYS A 174 -37.35 -36.63 -11.95
N ALA A 175 -36.11 -37.09 -12.10
CA ALA A 175 -35.73 -38.47 -11.81
C ALA A 175 -34.59 -38.47 -10.79
N VAL A 176 -34.88 -39.15 -9.67
CA VAL A 176 -33.98 -39.46 -8.57
C VAL A 176 -32.98 -40.51 -9.05
N GLY A 177 -31.70 -40.25 -8.86
CA GLY A 177 -30.61 -41.18 -9.16
C GLY A 177 -29.55 -41.08 -8.07
N ASP A 178 -29.74 -41.86 -7.01
CA ASP A 178 -28.71 -42.18 -6.02
C ASP A 178 -27.77 -43.21 -6.64
N SER A 179 -26.50 -42.86 -6.80
CA SER A 179 -25.46 -43.75 -7.29
C SER A 179 -24.16 -43.39 -6.59
N GLU A 180 -23.93 -44.07 -5.48
CA GLU A 180 -22.66 -44.13 -4.78
C GLU A 180 -21.53 -44.50 -5.75
N ARG A 181 -20.65 -43.53 -6.04
CA ARG A 181 -19.33 -43.80 -6.60
C ARG A 181 -18.28 -43.52 -5.56
N LYS A 182 -17.66 -44.63 -5.16
CA LYS A 182 -16.43 -44.75 -4.40
C LYS A 182 -15.28 -44.18 -5.25
N GLU A 183 -14.65 -43.11 -4.80
CA GLU A 183 -13.35 -42.68 -5.32
C GLU A 183 -12.30 -42.85 -4.23
N ASP A 184 -11.71 -44.05 -4.23
CA ASP A 184 -10.36 -44.27 -3.72
C ASP A 184 -9.40 -43.81 -4.83
N GLY A 185 -8.60 -42.80 -4.56
CA GLY A 185 -7.71 -42.21 -5.55
C GLY A 185 -6.77 -41.14 -4.97
N ASP A 186 -5.81 -41.58 -4.16
CA ASP A 186 -4.61 -40.81 -3.86
C ASP A 186 -3.95 -40.34 -5.17
N CYS A 187 -3.97 -39.03 -5.42
CA CYS A 187 -3.11 -38.37 -6.39
C CYS A 187 -2.31 -37.28 -5.67
N ASP A 188 -1.21 -37.72 -5.07
CA ASP A 188 -0.04 -36.91 -4.76
C ASP A 188 0.51 -36.35 -6.07
N GLY A 189 0.37 -35.03 -6.27
CA GLY A 189 0.74 -34.42 -7.54
C GLY A 189 0.42 -32.94 -7.70
N SER A 190 0.58 -32.13 -6.66
CA SER A 190 0.73 -30.67 -6.86
C SER A 190 1.63 -30.06 -5.79
N ALA A 191 2.84 -30.59 -5.73
CA ALA A 191 3.97 -29.86 -5.18
C ALA A 191 4.35 -28.74 -6.17
N GLY A 192 4.19 -27.50 -5.73
CA GLY A 192 5.15 -26.45 -6.07
C GLY A 192 4.90 -25.65 -7.34
N VAL A 193 3.76 -24.95 -7.42
CA VAL A 193 3.88 -23.55 -7.83
C VAL A 193 4.26 -22.79 -6.56
N THR A 194 5.55 -22.73 -6.27
CA THR A 194 6.05 -21.69 -5.36
C THR A 194 5.80 -20.38 -6.09
N SER A 195 4.59 -19.84 -5.93
CA SER A 195 4.41 -18.40 -5.91
C SER A 195 5.51 -17.92 -4.98
N TRP A 196 6.52 -17.28 -5.55
CA TRP A 196 7.64 -16.79 -4.77
C TRP A 196 7.06 -15.69 -3.89
N ASP A 197 6.67 -16.06 -2.68
CA ASP A 197 6.14 -15.13 -1.69
C ASP A 197 7.31 -14.25 -1.29
N ILE A 198 7.38 -13.07 -1.92
CA ILE A 198 8.33 -12.02 -1.57
C ILE A 198 8.26 -11.77 -0.05
N GLU A 199 7.08 -11.92 0.56
CA GLU A 199 6.84 -11.89 2.01
C GLU A 199 7.65 -12.94 2.80
N ARG A 200 7.76 -14.18 2.32
CA ARG A 200 8.55 -15.22 2.99
C ARG A 200 10.05 -14.96 2.89
N GLU A 201 10.50 -14.38 1.79
CA GLU A 201 11.90 -13.98 1.63
C GLU A 201 12.19 -12.66 2.39
N MET A 202 11.18 -11.82 2.65
CA MET A 202 11.26 -10.65 3.54
C MET A 202 11.60 -11.07 4.98
N GLU A 203 10.92 -12.07 5.53
CA GLU A 203 11.23 -12.61 6.87
C GLU A 203 12.66 -13.17 6.95
N ARG A 204 13.13 -13.81 5.87
CA ARG A 204 14.47 -14.39 5.80
C ARG A 204 15.57 -13.33 5.73
N ALA A 205 15.31 -12.22 5.03
CA ALA A 205 16.21 -11.08 4.98
C ALA A 205 16.26 -10.31 6.31
N ASP A 206 15.12 -10.21 7.02
CA ASP A 206 15.05 -9.59 8.35
C ASP A 206 15.89 -10.37 9.38
N LEU A 207 15.88 -11.71 9.35
CA LEU A 207 16.73 -12.55 10.21
C LEU A 207 18.24 -12.34 9.94
N ARG A 208 18.64 -12.13 8.69
CA ARG A 208 20.04 -11.80 8.36
C ARG A 208 20.42 -10.37 8.75
N SER A 209 19.47 -9.43 8.68
CA SER A 209 19.70 -8.04 9.07
C SER A 209 19.79 -7.88 10.59
N LEU A 210 19.02 -8.63 11.38
CA LEU A 210 19.10 -8.63 12.85
C LEU A 210 20.34 -9.38 13.40
N GLY A 211 20.96 -10.25 12.58
CA GLY A 211 22.24 -10.90 12.89
C GLY A 211 23.47 -10.02 12.67
N SER A 212 23.31 -8.81 12.12
CA SER A 212 24.39 -7.85 11.93
C SER A 212 24.35 -6.73 12.98
N VAL A 213 24.28 -7.12 14.26
CA VAL A 213 24.77 -6.24 15.32
C VAL A 213 26.28 -6.12 15.13
N SER A 214 26.69 -4.94 14.69
CA SER A 214 28.10 -4.60 14.47
C SER A 214 28.90 -4.92 15.74
N MET A 215 29.87 -5.82 15.62
CA MET A 215 30.95 -5.91 16.60
C MET A 215 31.68 -4.57 16.62
N ALA A 216 31.88 -4.04 17.83
CA ALA A 216 32.68 -2.87 18.08
C ALA A 216 34.01 -2.93 17.32
N THR A 217 34.35 -1.88 16.57
CA THR A 217 35.73 -1.63 16.15
C THR A 217 36.51 -1.16 17.38
N SER A 218 36.88 -2.11 18.24
CA SER A 218 37.90 -1.90 19.27
C SER A 218 39.03 -2.89 19.01
N SER A 219 40.06 -2.43 18.32
CA SER A 219 41.40 -3.01 18.43
C SER A 219 42.43 -1.91 18.21
N ALA A 220 42.98 -1.48 19.35
CA ALA A 220 44.28 -0.87 19.44
C ALA A 220 45.34 -1.90 19.03
N LEU A 221 46.23 -1.51 18.12
CA LEU A 221 47.59 -2.05 18.02
C LEU A 221 48.50 -0.87 17.71
N SER A 222 49.25 -0.47 18.74
CA SER A 222 50.46 0.32 18.61
C SER A 222 51.59 -0.65 18.24
N ASP A 223 51.99 -0.66 16.97
CA ASP A 223 53.28 -1.21 16.56
C ASP A 223 54.21 -0.05 16.24
N ALA A 224 55.19 0.12 17.12
CA ALA A 224 56.43 0.81 16.82
C ALA A 224 57.33 -0.22 16.15
N ASP A 225 57.45 -0.17 14.83
CA ASP A 225 58.50 -0.87 14.10
C ASP A 225 59.63 0.12 13.84
N ASP A 226 60.72 -0.11 14.58
CA ASP A 226 62.08 0.37 14.32
C ASP A 226 62.48 -0.04 12.90
N LEU A 227 62.79 0.94 12.05
CA LEU A 227 63.47 0.71 10.78
C LEU A 227 64.98 0.83 10.99
N ASP A 228 65.63 -0.32 11.14
CA ASP A 228 67.07 -0.47 10.94
C ASP A 228 67.44 -0.05 9.50
N ILE A 229 68.32 0.93 9.38
CA ILE A 229 69.05 1.29 8.16
C ILE A 229 70.54 1.14 8.47
N ASP A 230 71.20 0.19 7.80
CA ASP A 230 72.64 -0.08 7.80
C ASP A 230 73.48 1.06 7.14
N PRO A 231 74.81 0.92 6.96
CA PRO A 231 75.86 1.36 7.87
C PRO A 231 76.72 2.49 7.24
N ILE A 232 77.45 3.26 8.06
CA ILE A 232 78.51 4.15 7.55
C ILE A 232 79.86 3.67 8.11
N GLU A 233 80.73 3.37 7.15
CA GLU A 233 82.12 2.95 7.26
C GLU A 233 83.05 4.08 7.73
N GLU A 234 84.19 3.66 8.30
CA GLU A 234 85.38 4.42 8.70
C GLU A 234 85.22 5.29 9.97
N VAL A 235 86.05 5.18 11.01
CA VAL A 235 87.51 5.37 11.01
C VAL A 235 88.14 4.63 12.21
N SER A 236 89.21 3.88 11.95
CA SER A 236 90.12 3.35 12.99
C SER A 236 90.93 4.47 13.65
N PRO A 237 91.17 4.44 14.97
CA PRO A 237 92.52 4.02 15.37
C PRO A 237 92.58 3.33 16.75
N CYS A 238 93.35 2.25 16.87
CA CYS A 238 94.30 2.08 17.97
C CYS A 238 95.09 0.76 17.87
N SER A 239 96.41 0.92 17.80
CA SER A 239 97.41 0.21 18.61
C SER A 239 97.01 -1.10 19.30
N PHE A 240 97.69 -2.19 18.94
CA PHE A 240 98.22 -3.11 19.95
C PHE A 240 99.48 -3.84 19.48
N CYS A 241 100.37 -4.03 20.45
CA CYS A 241 101.60 -4.78 20.51
C CYS A 241 101.69 -6.03 19.61
N GLN A 242 102.82 -6.20 18.91
CA GLN A 242 103.92 -7.10 19.33
C GLN A 242 105.19 -6.80 18.51
#